data_AF-A0AAU1QD91-F1
#
_entry.id   AF-A0AAU1QD91-F1
#
_cell.length_a   1.000
_cell.length_b   1.000
_cell.length_c   1.000
_cell.angle_alpha   90.00
_cell.angle_beta   90.00
_cell.angle_gamma   90.00
#
_symmetry.space_group_name_H-M   'P 1'
#
loop_
_entity.id
_entity.type
_entity.pdbx_description
1 polymer ?
#
loop_
_entity_poly.entity_id
_entity_poly.type
_entity_poly.pdbx_seq_one_letter_code
_entity_poly.pdbx_strand_id
1 'polypeptide(L)'
;MSRIAHRRTKIAAIGAALLITAGAAGSAVASGDGHGGVREAAALTGSAKLYRSLGDDITFSFDAHLAAKDNDDPAKATGTFRFSHYLNGKGAWAEAKVDCLLTGGKVAVVSGVITDTDLPGAKGNRVGITVHDFGNKDRLGYSWASTGSPVETKDLPKCVGSAPFEKVRAGTGDFSVLPWNPKL
;
A
#
# COMPACT_ATOMS: atom_id res chain seq x y z
N MET A 1 8.43 -56.89 58.26
CA MET A 1 9.61 -57.48 57.60
C MET A 1 10.53 -56.33 57.20
N SER A 2 11.71 -56.25 57.82
CA SER A 2 12.75 -55.24 57.61
C SER A 2 13.76 -55.65 56.54
N ARG A 3 14.41 -54.65 55.91
CA ARG A 3 15.84 -54.55 55.44
C ARG A 3 15.91 -53.31 54.51
N ILE A 4 16.51 -52.16 54.82
CA ILE A 4 17.92 -51.77 55.10
C ILE A 4 18.88 -51.94 53.89
N ALA A 5 19.14 -50.78 53.25
CA ALA A 5 20.45 -50.16 52.97
C ALA A 5 21.31 -50.44 51.70
N HIS A 6 21.83 -49.30 51.19
CA HIS A 6 23.19 -49.03 50.65
C HIS A 6 23.52 -49.60 49.25
N ARG A 7 24.33 -48.97 48.37
CA ARG A 7 25.39 -47.94 48.52
C ARG A 7 25.73 -47.35 47.14
N ARG A 8 26.40 -46.19 47.17
CA ARG A 8 27.00 -45.40 46.06
C ARG A 8 28.29 -46.04 45.50
N THR A 9 28.61 -45.78 44.22
CA THR A 9 29.95 -45.44 43.64
C THR A 9 29.81 -45.23 42.12
N LYS A 10 30.05 -44.04 41.55
CA LYS A 10 31.31 -43.33 41.14
C LYS A 10 31.92 -43.74 39.78
N ILE A 11 31.87 -42.78 38.85
CA ILE A 11 32.89 -42.31 37.87
C ILE A 11 33.23 -43.20 36.65
N ALA A 12 33.02 -42.65 35.45
CA ALA A 12 34.05 -42.59 34.40
C ALA A 12 33.68 -41.51 33.36
N ALA A 13 34.61 -40.58 33.14
CA ALA A 13 34.58 -39.58 32.08
C ALA A 13 35.04 -40.19 30.76
N ILE A 14 34.39 -39.83 29.65
CA ILE A 14 34.96 -39.97 28.30
C ILE A 14 34.68 -38.66 27.57
N GLY A 15 35.77 -37.90 27.36
CA GLY A 15 35.76 -36.71 26.51
C GLY A 15 35.64 -37.11 25.04
N ALA A 16 34.78 -36.41 24.32
CA ALA A 16 34.79 -36.37 22.88
C ALA A 16 35.16 -34.95 22.46
N ALA A 17 36.27 -34.84 21.72
CA ALA A 17 36.75 -33.60 21.14
C ALA A 17 35.71 -33.02 20.18
N LEU A 18 35.22 -31.81 20.46
CA LEU A 18 34.44 -31.02 19.51
C LEU A 18 35.42 -30.37 18.53
N LEU A 19 35.47 -30.92 17.32
CA LEU A 19 36.09 -30.30 16.16
C LEU A 19 35.34 -29.00 15.84
N ILE A 20 35.97 -27.86 16.09
CA ILE A 20 35.49 -26.56 15.61
C ILE A 20 35.87 -26.48 14.13
N THR A 21 34.96 -26.91 13.25
CA THR A 21 35.04 -26.56 11.83
C THR A 21 34.58 -25.11 11.69
N ALA A 22 35.54 -24.20 11.52
CA ALA A 22 35.29 -22.85 11.08
C ALA A 22 34.74 -22.90 9.64
N GLY A 23 33.42 -23.03 9.51
CA GLY A 23 32.73 -22.80 8.25
C GLY A 23 32.84 -21.32 7.91
N ALA A 24 33.64 -21.00 6.90
CA ALA A 24 33.57 -19.71 6.24
C ALA A 24 32.15 -19.55 5.71
N ALA A 25 31.31 -18.78 6.42
CA ALA A 25 30.04 -18.31 5.90
C ALA A 25 30.39 -17.39 4.74
N GLY A 26 30.46 -17.96 3.53
CA GLY A 26 30.43 -17.18 2.32
C GLY A 26 29.13 -16.39 2.33
N SER A 27 29.24 -15.08 2.41
CA SER A 27 28.13 -14.17 2.17
C SER A 27 27.59 -14.49 0.78
N ALA A 28 26.52 -15.27 0.72
CA ALA A 28 25.70 -15.35 -0.47
C ALA A 28 25.07 -13.96 -0.64
N VAL A 29 25.77 -13.09 -1.37
CA VAL A 29 25.13 -11.95 -2.01
C VAL A 29 24.08 -12.55 -2.94
N ALA A 30 22.83 -12.55 -2.48
CA ALA A 30 21.71 -12.74 -3.37
C ALA A 30 21.71 -11.52 -4.29
N SER A 31 22.43 -11.62 -5.41
CA SER A 31 22.15 -10.82 -6.60
C SER A 31 20.80 -11.29 -7.12
N GLY A 32 19.74 -10.87 -6.44
CA GLY A 32 18.42 -10.84 -7.00
C GLY A 32 18.44 -9.73 -8.04
N ASP A 33 18.94 -10.04 -9.25
CA ASP A 33 18.53 -9.35 -10.45
C ASP A 33 17.04 -9.67 -10.64
N GLY A 34 16.23 -8.98 -9.84
CA GLY A 34 14.77 -9.00 -9.89
C GLY A 34 14.31 -8.26 -11.12
N HIS A 35 14.54 -8.88 -12.28
CA HIS A 35 14.05 -8.49 -13.59
C HIS A 35 14.60 -7.12 -14.06
N GLY A 36 15.00 -7.03 -15.33
CA GLY A 36 15.20 -5.76 -16.01
C GLY A 36 13.86 -5.03 -16.19
N GLY A 37 13.19 -4.72 -15.08
CA GLY A 37 11.90 -4.05 -15.03
C GLY A 37 12.05 -2.66 -15.59
N VAL A 38 11.19 -2.33 -16.55
CA VAL A 38 11.04 -0.97 -17.06
C VAL A 38 10.88 -0.06 -15.85
N ARG A 39 11.87 0.79 -15.58
CA ARG A 39 11.81 1.74 -14.47
C ARG A 39 10.52 2.55 -14.60
N GLU A 40 9.79 2.74 -13.51
CA GLU A 40 8.57 3.53 -13.54
C GLU A 40 8.91 5.02 -13.68
N ALA A 41 8.13 5.73 -14.49
CA ALA A 41 8.17 7.19 -14.56
C ALA A 41 7.50 7.82 -13.34
N ALA A 42 6.44 7.19 -12.84
CA ALA A 42 5.68 7.61 -11.67
C ALA A 42 4.95 6.42 -11.06
N ALA A 43 4.68 6.46 -9.76
CA ALA A 43 3.91 5.45 -9.06
C ALA A 43 3.23 6.01 -7.81
N LEU A 44 2.09 5.41 -7.47
CA LEU A 44 1.40 5.56 -6.20
C LEU A 44 1.02 4.16 -5.70
N THR A 45 1.60 3.75 -4.58
CA THR A 45 1.31 2.46 -3.96
C THR A 45 1.01 2.62 -2.46
N GLY A 46 0.54 1.54 -1.84
CA GLY A 46 0.30 1.47 -0.40
C GLY A 46 -1.17 1.59 -0.02
N SER A 47 -1.43 1.58 1.27
CA SER A 47 -2.76 1.55 1.87
C SER A 47 -2.82 2.31 3.19
N ALA A 48 -3.98 2.87 3.48
CA ALA A 48 -4.19 3.57 4.73
C ALA A 48 -5.64 3.48 5.18
N LYS A 49 -5.85 3.62 6.49
CA LYS A 49 -7.17 3.92 7.04
C LYS A 49 -7.28 5.40 7.32
N LEU A 50 -8.43 6.01 7.07
CA LEU A 50 -8.65 7.40 7.50
C LEU A 50 -8.96 7.47 9.00
N TYR A 51 -8.62 8.60 9.61
CA TYR A 51 -9.05 8.93 10.95
C TYR A 51 -10.46 9.52 10.92
N ARG A 52 -11.38 8.92 11.69
CA ARG A 52 -12.74 9.41 11.90
C ARG A 52 -13.09 9.35 13.38
N SER A 53 -13.61 10.46 13.92
CA SER A 53 -13.98 10.54 15.34
C SER A 53 -15.17 9.64 15.70
N LEU A 54 -16.04 9.35 14.73
CA LEU A 54 -17.22 8.50 14.92
C LEU A 54 -16.94 7.00 14.76
N GLY A 55 -15.69 6.63 14.48
CA GLY A 55 -15.27 5.24 14.39
C GLY A 55 -15.53 4.57 13.04
N ASP A 56 -15.79 5.32 11.97
CA ASP A 56 -15.88 4.78 10.62
C ASP A 56 -14.61 4.00 10.25
N ASP A 57 -14.78 2.87 9.58
CA ASP A 57 -13.72 2.14 8.93
C ASP A 57 -13.66 2.54 7.46
N ILE A 58 -12.74 3.47 7.15
CA ILE A 58 -12.51 3.95 5.80
C ILE A 58 -11.12 3.53 5.39
N THR A 59 -11.00 2.73 4.34
CA THR A 59 -9.71 2.24 3.83
C THR A 59 -9.53 2.67 2.38
N PHE A 60 -8.30 3.06 2.03
CA PHE A 60 -7.86 3.28 0.66
C PHE A 60 -6.63 2.43 0.37
N SER A 61 -6.52 1.88 -0.83
CA SER A 61 -5.33 1.15 -1.28
C SER A 61 -5.04 1.45 -2.74
N PHE A 62 -3.77 1.59 -3.08
CA PHE A 62 -3.29 1.98 -4.40
C PHE A 62 -2.25 1.00 -4.93
N ASP A 63 -2.36 0.73 -6.22
CA ASP A 63 -1.38 0.04 -7.05
C ASP A 63 -1.45 0.70 -8.42
N ALA A 64 -0.86 1.90 -8.53
CA ALA A 64 -0.97 2.76 -9.71
C ALA A 64 0.41 3.12 -10.25
N HIS A 65 0.61 2.93 -11.55
CA HIS A 65 1.94 2.97 -12.17
C HIS A 65 1.90 3.65 -13.53
N LEU A 66 2.93 4.46 -13.82
CA LEU A 66 3.24 4.98 -15.14
C LEU A 66 4.58 4.41 -15.58
N ALA A 67 4.60 3.63 -16.67
CA ALA A 67 5.83 3.05 -17.20
C ALA A 67 6.75 4.13 -17.80
N ALA A 68 8.09 3.96 -17.72
CA ALA A 68 9.03 4.93 -18.33
C ALA A 68 8.81 5.18 -19.83
N LYS A 69 8.32 4.18 -20.58
CA LYS A 69 8.02 4.34 -22.00
C LYS A 69 6.88 5.34 -22.27
N ASP A 70 6.02 5.55 -21.27
CA ASP A 70 4.85 6.42 -21.33
C ASP A 70 5.09 7.71 -20.53
N ASN A 71 6.36 8.07 -20.28
CA ASN A 71 6.75 9.20 -19.44
C ASN A 71 6.10 10.53 -19.82
N ASP A 72 5.70 10.74 -21.08
CA ASP A 72 5.15 12.01 -21.53
C ASP A 72 3.60 12.00 -21.61
N ASP A 73 2.96 10.91 -21.19
CA ASP A 73 1.50 10.74 -21.21
C ASP A 73 0.97 10.10 -19.90
N PRO A 74 0.62 10.92 -18.88
CA PRO A 74 0.10 10.42 -17.61
C PRO A 74 -1.23 9.66 -17.76
N ALA A 75 -1.95 9.83 -18.87
CA ALA A 75 -3.19 9.12 -19.16
C ALA A 75 -2.98 7.66 -19.61
N LYS A 76 -1.72 7.22 -19.77
CA LYS A 76 -1.31 5.83 -19.99
C LYS A 76 -1.05 5.05 -18.70
N ALA A 77 -1.22 5.69 -17.55
CA ALA A 77 -1.06 5.01 -16.27
C ALA A 77 -1.98 3.77 -16.17
N THR A 78 -1.49 2.76 -15.47
CA THR A 78 -2.15 1.46 -15.30
C THR A 78 -2.27 1.10 -13.83
N GLY A 79 -3.06 0.05 -13.56
CA GLY A 79 -3.25 -0.48 -12.22
C GLY A 79 -4.65 -0.21 -11.69
N THR A 80 -4.81 -0.29 -10.37
CA THR A 80 -6.09 -0.12 -9.69
C THR A 80 -5.94 0.66 -8.40
N PHE A 81 -7.06 1.18 -7.90
CA PHE A 81 -7.16 1.57 -6.50
C PHE A 81 -8.52 1.16 -5.95
N ARG A 82 -8.55 0.89 -4.65
CA ARG A 82 -9.75 0.48 -3.94
C ARG A 82 -10.02 1.44 -2.81
N PHE A 83 -11.30 1.61 -2.51
CA PHE A 83 -11.74 2.36 -1.35
C PHE A 83 -12.98 1.73 -0.74
N SER A 84 -13.12 1.85 0.57
CA SER A 84 -14.29 1.43 1.31
C SER A 84 -14.62 2.42 2.41
N HIS A 85 -15.89 2.51 2.76
CA HIS A 85 -16.38 3.30 3.88
C HIS A 85 -17.49 2.53 4.57
N TYR A 86 -17.23 2.10 5.80
CA TYR A 86 -18.21 1.44 6.66
C TYR A 86 -18.36 2.17 7.99
N LEU A 87 -19.59 2.29 8.46
CA LEU A 87 -19.93 2.71 9.81
C LEU A 87 -20.87 1.67 10.42
N ASN A 88 -20.45 1.06 11.53
CA ASN A 88 -21.21 0.00 12.21
C ASN A 88 -21.63 -1.15 11.27
N GLY A 89 -20.73 -1.56 10.37
CA GLY A 89 -20.95 -2.63 9.40
C GLY A 89 -21.83 -2.24 8.20
N LYS A 90 -22.34 -1.01 8.14
CA LYS A 90 -23.10 -0.49 7.00
C LYS A 90 -22.22 0.40 6.16
N GLY A 91 -22.18 0.17 4.85
CA GLY A 91 -21.27 0.87 3.97
C GLY A 91 -21.16 0.21 2.61
N ALA A 92 -20.16 0.65 1.86
CA ALA A 92 -19.88 0.13 0.54
C ALA A 92 -18.38 0.17 0.24
N TRP A 93 -17.97 -0.55 -0.79
CA TRP A 93 -16.64 -0.55 -1.35
C TRP A 93 -16.68 -0.36 -2.87
N ALA A 94 -15.57 0.10 -3.43
CA ALA A 94 -15.37 0.18 -4.87
C ALA A 94 -13.91 -0.06 -5.23
N GLU A 95 -13.70 -0.60 -6.42
CA GLU A 95 -12.43 -0.69 -7.13
C GLU A 95 -12.52 0.09 -8.43
N ALA A 96 -11.53 0.94 -8.67
CA ALA A 96 -11.40 1.71 -9.88
C ALA A 96 -10.16 1.28 -10.65
N LYS A 97 -10.32 1.12 -11.97
CA LYS A 97 -9.22 0.96 -12.91
C LYS A 97 -8.59 2.31 -13.19
N VAL A 98 -7.28 2.44 -12.95
CA VAL A 98 -6.53 3.67 -13.18
C VAL A 98 -6.61 4.07 -14.65
N ASP A 99 -6.86 5.35 -14.90
CA ASP A 99 -6.86 5.95 -16.23
C ASP A 99 -6.05 7.24 -16.34
N CYS A 100 -5.48 7.71 -15.21
CA CYS A 100 -4.41 8.69 -15.15
C CYS A 100 -3.65 8.64 -13.81
N LEU A 101 -2.35 8.91 -13.85
CA LEU A 101 -1.52 9.20 -12.68
C LEU A 101 -0.62 10.41 -12.95
N LEU A 102 -0.74 11.45 -12.12
CA LEU A 102 0.15 12.59 -12.08
C LEU A 102 0.81 12.65 -10.70
N THR A 103 2.14 12.68 -10.63
CA THR A 103 2.86 12.88 -9.37
C THR A 103 3.79 14.08 -9.46
N GLY A 104 4.01 14.74 -8.33
CA GLY A 104 4.89 15.90 -8.22
C GLY A 104 5.40 16.02 -6.78
N GLY A 105 6.72 15.92 -6.61
CA GLY A 105 7.34 15.82 -5.29
C GLY A 105 6.77 14.64 -4.50
N LYS A 106 6.04 14.94 -3.43
CA LYS A 106 5.41 13.95 -2.53
C LYS A 106 3.89 13.85 -2.68
N VAL A 107 3.33 14.46 -3.72
CA VAL A 107 1.90 14.45 -3.99
C VAL A 107 1.61 13.63 -5.25
N ALA A 108 0.58 12.81 -5.19
CA ALA A 108 0.03 12.08 -6.33
C ALA A 108 -1.44 12.44 -6.52
N VAL A 109 -1.87 12.63 -7.76
CA VAL A 109 -3.27 12.64 -8.17
C VAL A 109 -3.48 11.45 -9.08
N VAL A 110 -4.35 10.53 -8.65
CA VAL A 110 -4.76 9.36 -9.44
C VAL A 110 -6.23 9.50 -9.80
N SER A 111 -6.60 9.17 -11.02
CA SER A 111 -7.99 8.99 -11.41
C SER A 111 -8.22 7.62 -12.02
N GLY A 112 -9.46 7.16 -11.93
CA GLY A 112 -9.87 5.88 -12.49
C GLY A 112 -11.38 5.75 -12.60
N VAL A 113 -11.81 4.78 -13.39
CA VAL A 113 -13.22 4.44 -13.57
C VAL A 113 -13.56 3.26 -12.70
N ILE A 114 -14.64 3.37 -11.91
CA ILE A 114 -15.11 2.29 -11.04
C ILE A 114 -15.54 1.09 -11.90
N THR A 115 -14.87 -0.04 -11.72
CA THR A 115 -15.13 -1.28 -12.46
C THR A 115 -15.83 -2.34 -11.62
N ASP A 116 -15.67 -2.28 -10.30
CA ASP A 116 -16.32 -3.21 -9.38
C ASP A 116 -16.72 -2.51 -8.07
N THR A 117 -17.89 -2.82 -7.54
CA THR A 117 -18.46 -2.13 -6.36
C THR A 117 -19.78 -2.77 -5.92
N ASP A 118 -20.09 -2.68 -4.62
CA ASP A 118 -21.41 -2.95 -4.06
C ASP A 118 -22.27 -1.68 -3.85
N LEU A 119 -21.77 -0.49 -4.21
CA LEU A 119 -22.49 0.78 -4.17
C LEU A 119 -23.37 0.94 -5.43
N PRO A 120 -24.71 0.93 -5.31
CA PRO A 120 -25.58 1.07 -6.46
C PRO A 120 -25.34 2.38 -7.22
N GLY A 121 -25.24 2.30 -8.54
CA GLY A 121 -25.07 3.46 -9.42
C GLY A 121 -23.64 4.01 -9.54
N ALA A 122 -22.65 3.45 -8.81
CA ALA A 122 -21.27 3.94 -8.87
C ALA A 122 -20.45 3.33 -10.02
N LYS A 123 -20.78 2.13 -10.49
CA LYS A 123 -20.04 1.46 -11.57
C LYS A 123 -20.07 2.29 -12.86
N GLY A 124 -18.89 2.53 -13.44
CA GLY A 124 -18.71 3.38 -14.61
C GLY A 124 -18.41 4.85 -14.30
N ASN A 125 -18.60 5.32 -13.06
CA ASN A 125 -18.23 6.69 -12.69
C ASN A 125 -16.71 6.81 -12.57
N ARG A 126 -16.18 7.96 -13.02
CA ARG A 126 -14.79 8.32 -12.76
C ARG A 126 -14.67 8.98 -11.40
N VAL A 127 -13.67 8.53 -10.65
CA VAL A 127 -13.28 9.09 -9.38
C VAL A 127 -11.81 9.45 -9.43
N GLY A 128 -11.43 10.46 -8.65
CA GLY A 128 -10.04 10.82 -8.46
C GLY A 128 -9.70 11.12 -7.02
N ILE A 129 -8.44 10.84 -6.69
CA ILE A 129 -7.90 10.88 -5.34
C ILE A 129 -6.56 11.61 -5.38
N THR A 130 -6.34 12.47 -4.40
CA THR A 130 -5.06 13.11 -4.14
C THR A 130 -4.44 12.51 -2.90
N VAL A 131 -3.21 12.01 -2.99
CA VAL A 131 -2.42 11.52 -1.86
C VAL A 131 -1.25 12.47 -1.64
N HIS A 132 -0.97 12.77 -0.38
CA HIS A 132 0.28 13.40 0.04
C HIS A 132 1.04 12.43 0.94
N ASP A 133 2.11 11.85 0.40
CA ASP A 133 3.09 11.00 1.12
C ASP A 133 3.91 11.91 2.05
N PHE A 134 3.51 11.93 3.32
CA PHE A 134 4.18 12.69 4.36
C PHE A 134 4.69 11.76 5.47
N GLY A 135 5.11 10.55 5.07
CA GLY A 135 5.58 9.49 5.95
C GLY A 135 4.48 9.02 6.90
N ASN A 136 4.68 9.18 8.21
CA ASN A 136 3.69 8.73 9.20
C ASN A 136 2.49 9.68 9.36
N LYS A 137 2.36 10.70 8.50
CA LYS A 137 1.33 11.75 8.55
C LYS A 137 0.68 11.97 7.19
N ASP A 138 0.53 10.88 6.44
CA ASP A 138 -0.11 10.88 5.14
C ASP A 138 -1.48 11.57 5.17
N ARG A 139 -1.78 12.21 4.04
CA ARG A 139 -3.08 12.84 3.82
C ARG A 139 -3.69 12.40 2.51
N LEU A 140 -5.02 12.42 2.48
CA LEU A 140 -5.79 11.99 1.33
C LEU A 140 -6.92 12.97 1.03
N GLY A 141 -7.30 13.08 -0.24
CA GLY A 141 -8.46 13.83 -0.70
C GLY A 141 -9.16 13.05 -1.79
N TYR A 142 -10.47 13.18 -1.90
CA TYR A 142 -11.27 12.48 -2.89
C TYR A 142 -12.22 13.44 -3.61
N SER A 143 -12.40 13.21 -4.91
CA SER A 143 -13.15 14.07 -5.85
C SER A 143 -14.63 14.31 -5.48
N TRP A 144 -15.21 13.49 -4.62
CA TRP A 144 -16.61 13.63 -4.16
C TRP A 144 -16.73 14.28 -2.78
N ALA A 145 -15.68 14.97 -2.30
CA ALA A 145 -15.71 15.63 -0.99
C ALA A 145 -16.81 16.72 -0.86
N SER A 146 -17.16 17.39 -1.96
CA SER A 146 -18.22 18.41 -1.98
C SER A 146 -19.61 17.84 -2.28
N THR A 147 -19.69 16.69 -2.93
CA THR A 147 -20.96 16.06 -3.35
C THR A 147 -21.41 14.95 -2.40
N GLY A 148 -20.51 14.45 -1.55
CA GLY A 148 -20.79 13.45 -0.51
C GLY A 148 -20.77 12.00 -1.00
N SER A 149 -20.84 11.75 -2.32
CA SER A 149 -20.86 10.40 -2.88
C SER A 149 -20.22 10.35 -4.27
N PRO A 150 -19.48 9.27 -4.61
CA PRO A 150 -18.96 9.08 -5.97
C PRO A 150 -20.05 8.89 -7.02
N VAL A 151 -21.31 8.62 -6.62
CA VAL A 151 -22.47 8.56 -7.53
C VAL A 151 -22.86 9.95 -8.06
N GLU A 152 -22.67 10.98 -7.24
CA GLU A 152 -23.11 12.35 -7.53
C GLU A 152 -22.06 13.15 -8.32
N THR A 153 -20.80 12.70 -8.31
CA THR A 153 -19.74 13.30 -9.12
C THR A 153 -19.83 12.78 -10.56
N LYS A 154 -20.32 13.64 -11.47
CA LYS A 154 -20.41 13.35 -12.90
C LYS A 154 -19.26 14.00 -13.67
N ASP A 155 -18.88 13.36 -14.78
CA ASP A 155 -17.97 13.91 -15.78
C ASP A 155 -16.62 14.43 -15.24
N LEU A 156 -16.09 13.78 -14.20
CA LEU A 156 -14.77 14.12 -13.67
C LEU A 156 -13.72 13.98 -14.78
N PRO A 157 -12.90 15.02 -15.04
CA PRO A 157 -11.77 14.89 -15.94
C PRO A 157 -10.71 13.93 -15.38
N LYS A 158 -9.86 13.40 -16.27
CA LYS A 158 -8.69 12.62 -15.84
C LYS A 158 -7.74 13.48 -15.01
N CYS A 159 -7.02 12.83 -14.10
CA CYS A 159 -6.00 13.45 -13.26
C CYS A 159 -6.53 14.59 -12.36
N VAL A 160 -7.80 14.54 -11.94
CA VAL A 160 -8.41 15.52 -11.03
C VAL A 160 -8.79 14.86 -9.71
N GLY A 161 -8.41 15.48 -8.60
CA GLY A 161 -8.81 15.12 -7.23
C GLY A 161 -9.05 16.37 -6.38
N SER A 162 -9.53 16.20 -5.13
CA SER A 162 -9.63 17.32 -4.18
C SER A 162 -8.29 17.62 -3.51
N ALA A 163 -8.19 18.68 -2.72
CA ALA A 163 -7.07 18.86 -1.79
C ALA A 163 -6.95 17.64 -0.83
N PRO A 164 -5.76 17.25 -0.36
CA PRO A 164 -5.59 16.15 0.58
C PRO A 164 -5.90 16.61 2.01
N PHE A 165 -7.19 16.70 2.34
CA PHE A 165 -7.70 17.25 3.60
C PHE A 165 -7.87 16.19 4.71
N GLU A 166 -8.03 14.92 4.33
CA GLU A 166 -8.19 13.82 5.28
C GLU A 166 -6.88 13.49 5.96
N LYS A 167 -6.99 13.12 7.24
CA LYS A 167 -5.87 12.56 8.00
C LYS A 167 -5.95 11.05 7.94
N VAL A 168 -4.81 10.42 7.68
CA VAL A 168 -4.65 8.98 7.90
C VAL A 168 -4.63 8.69 9.41
N ARG A 169 -5.21 7.55 9.80
CA ARG A 169 -5.18 7.04 11.17
C ARG A 169 -3.74 6.68 11.55
N ALA A 170 -3.30 7.17 12.70
CA ALA A 170 -1.96 6.88 13.21
C ALA A 170 -1.68 5.37 13.28
N GLY A 171 -0.49 4.96 12.83
CA GLY A 171 -0.08 3.55 12.74
C GLY A 171 -0.67 2.80 11.54
N THR A 172 -1.45 3.49 10.69
CA THR A 172 -1.83 3.03 9.36
C THR A 172 -1.25 4.01 8.34
N GLY A 173 -1.16 3.62 7.07
CA GLY A 173 -0.58 4.48 6.04
C GLY A 173 0.87 4.10 5.75
N ASP A 174 1.04 3.51 4.58
CA ASP A 174 2.32 3.28 3.93
C ASP A 174 2.28 3.80 2.48
N PHE A 175 1.56 4.91 2.24
CA PHE A 175 1.50 5.47 0.91
C PHE A 175 2.90 5.84 0.44
N SER A 176 3.22 5.46 -0.79
CA SER A 176 4.50 5.74 -1.42
C SER A 176 4.27 6.42 -2.75
N VAL A 177 4.85 7.62 -2.91
CA VAL A 177 4.80 8.36 -4.16
C VAL A 177 6.18 8.35 -4.81
N LEU A 178 6.26 7.78 -6.01
CA LEU A 178 7.39 7.96 -6.91
C LEU A 178 7.13 9.20 -7.78
N PRO A 179 7.92 10.29 -7.62
CA PRO A 179 7.73 11.53 -8.36
C PRO A 179 8.04 11.36 -9.86
N TRP A 180 7.13 11.89 -10.67
CA TRP A 180 7.30 12.07 -12.10
C TRP A 180 8.25 13.23 -12.38
N ASN A 181 9.13 13.04 -13.35
CA ASN A 181 10.09 14.06 -13.79
C ASN A 181 10.07 14.17 -15.32
N PRO A 182 9.07 14.88 -15.90
CA PRO A 182 8.97 15.05 -17.34
C PRO A 182 10.13 15.90 -17.88
N LYS A 183 10.46 15.71 -19.16
CA LYS A 183 11.37 16.62 -19.86
C LYS A 183 10.60 17.90 -20.17
N LEU A 184 11.11 19.04 -19.71
CA LEU A 184 10.57 20.38 -19.97
C LEU A 184 11.19 20.98 -21.23
#